data_AF-A0A2S2P8F8-F1
#
_entry.id   AF-A0A2S2P8F8-F1
#
_cell.length_a   1.000
_cell.length_b   1.000
_cell.length_c   1.000
_cell.angle_alpha   90.00
_cell.angle_beta   90.00
_cell.angle_gamma   90.00
#
_symmetry.space_group_name_H-M   'P 1'
#
loop_
_entity.id
_entity.type
_entity.pdbx_description
1 polymer ?
#
loop_
_entity_poly.entity_id
_entity_poly.type
_entity_poly.pdbx_seq_one_letter_code
_entity_poly.pdbx_strand_id
1 'polypeptide(L)'
;MEEDIKPDIKPVIDEIPKEPDDKKTSLCVALKILKKYNLNSTAETLKKEANLTDSAYNTSEHDVNNALNIFKSQGDPSVYENAYITLSKFVETSLDIYKHELGCVLYPVFVHMYLDLVCNRYEAEALKFMNKFGPGQESYYQADIQNLAVITKKEELEDNALISSYKSNEFVVRMSRDTLSLLKRHLKEKKQTVLLDIVQENLFFDVYEGIARNKQQIDAVAGGMIGEGTRQDNKSRVYYGLLK
;
A
#
# COMPACT_ATOMS: atom_id res chain seq x y z
N MET A 1 -44.27 -53.24 10.40
CA MET A 1 -45.31 -52.34 9.88
C MET A 1 -45.02 -51.01 10.54
N GLU A 2 -44.46 -50.00 9.90
CA GLU A 2 -44.47 -49.59 8.50
C GLU A 2 -43.09 -49.05 8.08
N GLU A 3 -42.74 -49.25 6.81
CA GLU A 3 -41.79 -48.44 6.06
C GLU A 3 -42.36 -47.02 5.90
N ASP A 4 -41.55 -45.95 5.88
CA ASP A 4 -40.99 -45.41 4.63
C ASP A 4 -40.46 -43.96 4.71
N ILE A 5 -39.42 -43.72 3.90
CA ILE A 5 -38.97 -42.45 3.27
C ILE A 5 -38.09 -41.45 4.05
N LYS A 6 -36.82 -41.43 3.63
CA LYS A 6 -35.76 -40.40 3.85
C LYS A 6 -36.12 -39.03 3.26
N PRO A 7 -35.42 -37.97 3.69
CA PRO A 7 -34.77 -37.10 2.72
C PRO A 7 -33.26 -37.01 2.96
N ASP A 8 -32.49 -37.20 1.88
CA ASP A 8 -31.06 -36.97 1.80
C ASP A 8 -30.73 -35.50 2.14
N ILE A 9 -29.96 -35.30 3.21
CA ILE A 9 -29.22 -34.05 3.44
C ILE A 9 -27.75 -34.42 3.48
N LYS A 10 -27.10 -34.30 2.32
CA LYS A 10 -25.63 -34.40 2.20
C LYS A 10 -24.99 -33.21 2.94
N PRO A 11 -23.82 -33.40 3.56
CA PRO A 11 -23.16 -32.35 4.33
C PRO A 11 -22.69 -31.25 3.38
N VAL A 12 -23.06 -30.01 3.70
CA VAL A 12 -22.48 -28.79 3.11
C VAL A 12 -21.06 -28.72 3.64
N ILE A 13 -20.11 -29.19 2.82
CA ILE A 13 -18.69 -28.94 3.02
C ILE A 13 -18.47 -27.51 2.53
N ASP A 14 -18.16 -26.62 3.45
CA ASP A 14 -17.73 -25.25 3.18
C ASP A 14 -16.58 -25.25 2.16
N GLU A 15 -16.86 -24.75 0.96
CA GLU A 15 -15.85 -24.45 -0.04
C GLU A 15 -15.00 -23.28 0.46
N ILE A 16 -13.79 -23.61 0.91
CA ILE A 16 -12.69 -22.67 1.13
C ILE A 16 -12.48 -21.91 -0.20
N PRO A 17 -12.55 -20.56 -0.24
CA PRO A 17 -12.29 -19.82 -1.46
C PRO A 17 -10.85 -20.06 -1.92
N LYS A 18 -10.69 -20.68 -3.10
CA LYS A 18 -9.39 -20.79 -3.77
C LYS A 18 -8.91 -19.41 -4.17
N GLU A 19 -7.72 -19.04 -3.71
CA GLU A 19 -6.98 -17.88 -4.21
C GLU A 19 -6.90 -17.91 -5.75
N PRO A 20 -7.09 -16.77 -6.43
CA PRO A 20 -7.03 -16.72 -7.88
C PRO A 20 -5.60 -17.01 -8.38
N ASP A 21 -5.49 -17.76 -9.49
CA ASP A 21 -4.24 -18.19 -10.13
C ASP A 21 -3.41 -17.00 -10.68
N ASP A 22 -2.66 -16.28 -9.84
CA ASP A 22 -1.80 -15.16 -10.25
C ASP A 22 -0.67 -15.60 -11.21
N LYS A 23 -0.15 -16.82 -11.04
CA LYS A 23 0.93 -17.37 -11.86
C LYS A 23 0.48 -17.70 -13.29
N LYS A 24 -0.73 -18.26 -13.47
CA LYS A 24 -1.28 -18.54 -14.80
C LYS A 24 -1.62 -17.24 -15.53
N THR A 25 -2.16 -16.27 -14.79
CA THR A 25 -2.45 -14.92 -15.31
C THR A 25 -1.17 -14.22 -15.77
N SER A 26 -0.11 -14.28 -14.97
CA SER A 26 1.22 -13.74 -15.33
C SER A 26 1.83 -14.42 -16.57
N LEU A 27 1.65 -15.74 -16.71
CA LEU A 27 2.13 -16.49 -17.88
C LEU A 27 1.37 -16.12 -19.17
N CYS A 28 0.04 -15.97 -19.07
CA CYS A 28 -0.80 -15.50 -20.19
C CYS A 28 -0.45 -14.06 -20.60
N VAL A 29 -0.18 -13.18 -19.64
CA VAL A 29 0.33 -11.82 -19.89
C VAL A 29 1.66 -11.89 -20.65
N ALA A 30 2.62 -12.70 -20.21
CA ALA A 30 3.93 -12.85 -20.84
C ALA A 30 3.82 -13.34 -22.30
N LEU A 31 2.96 -14.34 -22.58
CA LEU A 31 2.72 -14.82 -23.95
C LEU A 31 2.15 -13.72 -24.87
N LYS A 32 1.23 -12.89 -24.37
CA LYS A 32 0.64 -11.79 -25.15
C LYS A 32 1.65 -10.67 -25.42
N ILE A 33 2.55 -10.40 -24.47
CA ILE A 33 3.68 -9.46 -24.65
C ILE A 33 4.65 -9.98 -25.72
N LEU A 34 5.06 -11.25 -25.66
CA LEU A 34 5.97 -11.84 -26.65
C LEU A 34 5.40 -11.72 -28.07
N LYS A 35 4.10 -11.97 -28.24
CA LYS A 35 3.40 -11.73 -29.51
C LYS A 35 3.40 -10.26 -29.94
N LYS A 36 3.20 -9.31 -29.01
CA LYS A 36 3.25 -7.87 -29.29
C LYS A 36 4.63 -7.40 -29.78
N TYR A 37 5.70 -8.00 -29.27
CA TYR A 37 7.08 -7.70 -29.67
C TYR A 37 7.58 -8.60 -30.84
N ASN A 38 6.69 -9.30 -31.55
CA ASN A 38 6.99 -10.20 -32.68
C ASN A 38 7.94 -11.36 -32.36
N LEU A 39 8.03 -11.76 -31.09
CA LEU A 39 8.88 -12.85 -30.61
C LEU A 39 8.16 -14.21 -30.69
N ASN A 40 7.76 -14.59 -31.92
CA ASN A 40 6.88 -15.74 -32.16
C ASN A 40 7.50 -17.09 -31.79
N SER A 41 8.78 -17.29 -32.09
CA SER A 41 9.50 -18.55 -31.79
C SER A 41 9.58 -18.84 -30.29
N THR A 42 9.88 -17.82 -29.49
CA THR A 42 9.87 -17.89 -28.02
C THR A 42 8.47 -18.05 -27.44
N ALA A 43 7.46 -17.42 -28.03
CA ALA A 43 6.08 -17.58 -27.59
C ALA A 43 5.57 -19.02 -27.80
N GLU A 44 5.92 -19.65 -28.92
CA GLU A 44 5.57 -21.04 -29.21
C GLU A 44 6.29 -22.02 -28.28
N THR A 45 7.57 -21.77 -28.00
CA THR A 45 8.37 -22.58 -27.06
C THR A 45 7.79 -22.50 -25.65
N LEU A 46 7.50 -21.29 -25.16
CA LEU A 46 6.91 -21.07 -23.83
C LEU A 46 5.49 -21.66 -23.74
N LYS A 47 4.69 -21.58 -24.81
CA LYS A 47 3.38 -22.23 -24.89
C LYS A 47 3.50 -23.76 -24.75
N LYS A 48 4.49 -24.35 -25.41
CA LYS A 48 4.76 -25.80 -25.39
C LYS A 48 5.23 -26.27 -24.02
N GLU A 49 6.10 -25.50 -23.36
CA GLU A 49 6.59 -25.80 -22.01
C GLU A 49 5.51 -25.65 -20.93
N ALA A 50 4.56 -24.72 -21.14
CA ALA A 50 3.52 -24.41 -20.18
C ALA A 50 2.29 -25.35 -20.22
N ASN A 51 2.20 -26.27 -21.18
CA ASN A 51 1.03 -27.14 -21.40
C ASN A 51 -0.33 -26.38 -21.42
N LEU A 52 -0.35 -25.16 -21.98
CA LEU A 52 -1.56 -24.32 -22.02
C LEU A 52 -2.37 -24.57 -23.31
N THR A 53 -3.59 -25.06 -23.16
CA THR A 53 -4.57 -25.22 -24.25
C THR A 53 -5.12 -23.85 -24.70
N ASP A 54 -5.46 -23.70 -25.99
CA ASP A 54 -5.92 -22.44 -26.62
C ASP A 54 -7.17 -21.77 -26.01
N SER A 55 -7.78 -22.37 -24.99
CA SER A 55 -8.93 -21.80 -24.26
C SER A 55 -8.55 -20.74 -23.20
N ALA A 56 -7.26 -20.50 -22.94
CA ALA A 56 -6.80 -19.54 -21.91
C ALA A 56 -6.65 -18.08 -22.41
N TYR A 57 -7.16 -17.76 -23.60
CA TYR A 57 -6.96 -16.45 -24.25
C TYR A 57 -7.90 -15.33 -23.81
N ASN A 58 -8.81 -15.59 -22.87
CA ASN A 58 -9.74 -14.57 -22.36
C ASN A 58 -9.12 -13.70 -21.25
N THR A 59 -7.84 -13.36 -21.36
CA THR A 59 -7.26 -12.28 -20.57
C THR A 59 -7.44 -10.99 -21.36
N SER A 60 -8.26 -10.09 -20.82
CA SER A 60 -8.61 -8.85 -21.50
C SER A 60 -7.34 -8.07 -21.86
N GLU A 61 -7.33 -7.34 -22.97
CA GLU A 61 -6.22 -6.42 -23.28
C GLU A 61 -5.96 -5.43 -22.14
N HIS A 62 -6.99 -5.13 -21.35
CA HIS A 62 -6.92 -4.31 -20.16
C HIS A 62 -6.04 -4.93 -19.07
N ASP A 63 -6.13 -6.24 -18.81
CA ASP A 63 -5.32 -6.92 -17.79
C ASP A 63 -3.86 -7.03 -18.21
N VAL A 64 -3.59 -7.23 -19.50
CA VAL A 64 -2.23 -7.25 -20.05
C VAL A 64 -1.59 -5.86 -20.02
N ASN A 65 -2.36 -4.81 -20.33
CA ASN A 65 -1.90 -3.44 -20.18
C ASN A 65 -1.70 -3.06 -18.70
N ASN A 66 -2.54 -3.57 -17.79
CA ASN A 66 -2.40 -3.35 -16.36
C ASN A 66 -1.13 -4.03 -15.82
N ALA A 67 -0.89 -5.29 -16.17
CA ALA A 67 0.33 -6.01 -15.79
C ALA A 67 1.59 -5.36 -16.38
N LEU A 68 1.56 -4.96 -17.66
CA LEU A 68 2.64 -4.18 -18.27
C LEU A 68 2.89 -2.86 -17.53
N ASN A 69 1.84 -2.18 -17.09
CA ASN A 69 1.98 -0.95 -16.30
C ASN A 69 2.55 -1.24 -14.91
N ILE A 70 2.18 -2.35 -14.26
CA ILE A 70 2.78 -2.78 -13.00
C ILE A 70 4.30 -2.98 -13.17
N PHE A 71 4.72 -3.77 -14.18
CA PHE A 71 6.14 -4.01 -14.44
C PHE A 71 6.92 -2.75 -14.85
N LYS A 72 6.30 -1.84 -15.61
CA LYS A 72 6.91 -0.54 -15.95
C LYS A 72 6.99 0.39 -14.74
N SER A 73 5.94 0.42 -13.92
CA SER A 73 5.87 1.27 -12.73
C SER A 73 6.86 0.87 -11.64
N GLN A 74 7.25 -0.41 -11.58
CA GLN A 74 8.32 -0.87 -10.70
C GLN A 74 9.72 -0.37 -11.12
N GLY A 75 9.89 0.11 -12.37
CA GLY A 75 11.20 0.52 -12.91
C GLY A 75 11.37 2.00 -13.19
N ASP A 76 10.30 2.81 -13.14
CA ASP A 76 10.34 4.24 -13.49
C ASP A 76 10.26 5.15 -12.24
N PRO A 77 11.37 5.82 -11.85
CA PRO A 77 11.40 6.71 -10.68
C PRO A 77 10.41 7.89 -10.75
N SER A 78 10.07 8.33 -11.97
CA SER A 78 9.13 9.43 -12.22
C SER A 78 7.68 9.12 -11.79
N VAL A 79 7.36 7.83 -11.64
CA VAL A 79 6.02 7.40 -11.21
C VAL A 79 5.79 7.77 -9.74
N TYR A 80 6.80 7.63 -8.87
CA TYR A 80 6.71 7.95 -7.44
C TYR A 80 6.39 9.42 -7.18
N GLU A 81 7.04 10.33 -7.91
CA GLU A 81 6.80 11.76 -7.78
C GLU A 81 5.37 12.13 -8.20
N ASN A 82 4.93 11.68 -9.38
CA ASN A 82 3.58 11.93 -9.87
C ASN A 82 2.52 11.29 -8.97
N ALA A 83 2.82 10.10 -8.45
CA ALA A 83 1.99 9.38 -7.52
C ALA A 83 1.72 10.18 -6.24
N TYR A 84 2.80 10.71 -5.64
CA TYR A 84 2.72 11.52 -4.43
C TYR A 84 1.98 12.85 -4.67
N ILE A 85 2.26 13.54 -5.78
CA ILE A 85 1.56 14.78 -6.14
C ILE A 85 0.06 14.54 -6.31
N THR A 86 -0.32 13.42 -6.93
CA THR A 86 -1.73 13.07 -7.13
C THR A 86 -2.43 12.81 -5.80
N LEU A 87 -1.77 12.12 -4.87
CA LEU A 87 -2.27 11.91 -3.52
C LEU A 87 -2.41 13.22 -2.74
N SER A 88 -1.38 14.08 -2.75
CA SER A 88 -1.40 15.38 -2.08
C SER A 88 -2.56 16.26 -2.57
N LYS A 89 -2.73 16.36 -3.90
CA LYS A 89 -3.85 17.10 -4.50
C LYS A 89 -5.20 16.52 -4.10
N PHE A 90 -5.32 15.20 -3.99
CA PHE A 90 -6.54 14.56 -3.51
C PHE A 90 -6.85 14.93 -2.06
N VAL A 91 -5.85 14.95 -1.17
CA VAL A 91 -6.04 15.40 0.22
C VAL A 91 -6.46 16.87 0.26
N GLU A 92 -5.84 17.73 -0.55
CA GLU A 92 -6.15 19.16 -0.59
C GLU A 92 -7.55 19.48 -1.12
N THR A 93 -8.01 18.71 -2.12
CA THR A 93 -9.33 18.88 -2.77
C THR A 93 -10.46 18.16 -2.02
N SER A 94 -10.14 17.33 -1.04
CA SER A 94 -11.13 16.65 -0.20
C SER A 94 -11.82 17.61 0.76
N LEU A 95 -13.02 17.24 1.22
CA LEU A 95 -13.77 18.02 2.21
C LEU A 95 -12.95 18.20 3.50
N ASP A 96 -13.01 19.40 4.10
CA ASP A 96 -12.24 19.75 5.30
C ASP A 96 -12.46 18.79 6.48
N ILE A 97 -13.65 18.18 6.54
CA ILE A 97 -14.00 17.16 7.53
C ILE A 97 -13.04 15.95 7.43
N TYR A 98 -12.73 15.49 6.23
CA TYR A 98 -11.88 14.32 5.98
C TYR A 98 -10.40 14.67 5.78
N LYS A 99 -10.13 15.93 5.40
CA LYS A 99 -8.80 16.42 5.02
C LYS A 99 -7.74 16.15 6.08
N HIS A 100 -8.08 16.33 7.35
CA HIS A 100 -7.15 16.15 8.46
C HIS A 100 -6.76 14.68 8.65
N GLU A 101 -7.72 13.76 8.57
CA GLU A 101 -7.45 12.32 8.66
C GLU A 101 -6.71 11.80 7.42
N LEU A 102 -7.07 12.28 6.22
CA LEU A 102 -6.37 11.95 4.98
C LEU A 102 -4.93 12.46 4.98
N GLY A 103 -4.67 13.62 5.59
CA GLY A 103 -3.33 14.18 5.74
C GLY A 103 -2.39 13.29 6.54
N CYS A 104 -2.91 12.49 7.49
CA CYS A 104 -2.11 11.56 8.29
C CYS A 104 -1.45 10.45 7.45
N VAL A 105 -1.99 10.17 6.26
CA VAL A 105 -1.44 9.15 5.33
C VAL A 105 -0.25 9.68 4.52
N LEU A 106 -0.14 11.00 4.36
CA LEU A 106 0.90 11.61 3.51
C LEU A 106 2.31 11.31 4.04
N TYR A 107 2.52 11.41 5.35
CA TYR A 107 3.83 11.18 5.95
C TYR A 107 4.30 9.72 5.84
N PRO A 108 3.53 8.69 6.28
CA PRO A 108 3.92 7.29 6.10
C PRO A 108 4.23 6.96 4.64
N VAL A 109 3.36 7.38 3.71
CA VAL A 109 3.58 7.15 2.27
C VAL A 109 4.86 7.82 1.78
N PHE A 110 5.13 9.05 2.22
CA PHE A 110 6.36 9.77 1.88
C PHE A 110 7.62 9.01 2.34
N VAL A 111 7.64 8.52 3.57
CA VAL A 111 8.76 7.76 4.13
C VAL A 111 8.98 6.47 3.34
N HIS A 112 7.93 5.67 3.11
CA HIS A 112 8.06 4.42 2.37
C HIS A 112 8.46 4.62 0.91
N MET A 113 7.89 5.62 0.21
CA MET A 113 8.32 5.95 -1.16
C MET A 113 9.80 6.34 -1.23
N TYR A 114 10.30 7.08 -0.25
CA TYR A 114 11.72 7.42 -0.19
C TYR A 114 12.58 6.17 0.05
N LEU A 115 12.20 5.31 0.99
CA LEU A 115 12.92 4.07 1.28
C LEU A 115 12.95 3.13 0.08
N ASP A 116 11.85 3.04 -0.68
CA ASP A 116 11.78 2.24 -1.91
C ASP A 116 12.72 2.78 -3.00
N LEU A 117 12.76 4.11 -3.19
CA LEU A 117 13.68 4.75 -4.14
C LEU A 117 15.15 4.48 -3.79
N VAL A 118 15.51 4.56 -2.50
CA VAL A 118 16.87 4.24 -2.01
C VAL A 118 17.18 2.75 -2.17
N CYS A 119 16.23 1.86 -1.86
CA CYS A 119 16.39 0.41 -2.03
C CYS A 119 16.61 0.00 -3.50
N ASN A 120 15.98 0.73 -4.42
CA ASN A 120 16.09 0.55 -5.87
C ASN A 120 17.33 1.24 -6.48
N ARG A 121 18.17 1.89 -5.66
CA ARG A 121 19.40 2.60 -6.06
C ARG A 121 19.18 3.84 -6.94
N TYR A 122 18.01 4.48 -6.82
CA TYR A 122 17.71 5.75 -7.48
C TYR A 122 18.04 6.94 -6.55
N GLU A 123 19.32 7.12 -6.24
CA GLU A 123 19.79 8.11 -5.24
C GLU A 123 19.47 9.55 -5.63
N ALA A 124 19.64 9.90 -6.92
CA ALA A 124 19.42 11.26 -7.40
C ALA A 124 17.94 11.65 -7.34
N GLU A 125 17.04 10.71 -7.65
CA GLU A 125 15.60 10.89 -7.59
C GLU A 125 15.10 10.89 -6.16
N ALA A 126 15.64 10.03 -5.28
CA ALA A 126 15.34 10.03 -3.86
C ALA A 126 15.67 11.39 -3.21
N LEU A 127 16.84 11.97 -3.54
CA LEU A 127 17.26 13.26 -3.02
C LEU A 127 16.39 14.41 -3.55
N LYS A 128 15.99 14.37 -4.82
CA LYS A 128 15.01 15.33 -5.37
C LYS A 128 13.66 15.23 -4.65
N PHE A 129 13.19 14.01 -4.39
CA PHE A 129 11.93 13.75 -3.70
C PHE A 129 11.97 14.27 -2.25
N MET A 130 13.05 13.98 -1.51
CA MET A 130 13.26 14.44 -0.14
C MET A 130 13.28 15.97 -0.05
N ASN A 131 14.04 16.65 -0.92
CA ASN A 131 14.11 18.11 -0.93
C ASN A 131 12.80 18.79 -1.35
N LYS A 132 12.03 18.14 -2.23
CA LYS A 132 10.77 18.71 -2.74
C LYS A 132 9.63 18.60 -1.74
N PHE A 133 9.47 17.44 -1.09
CA PHE A 133 8.31 17.16 -0.24
C PHE A 133 8.63 17.14 1.26
N GLY A 134 9.90 16.98 1.66
CA GLY A 134 10.32 16.98 3.07
C GLY A 134 9.92 18.25 3.85
N PRO A 135 10.19 19.47 3.33
CA PRO A 135 9.82 20.70 4.02
C PRO A 135 8.30 20.94 4.13
N GLY A 136 7.49 20.22 3.34
CA GLY A 136 6.03 20.33 3.35
C GLY A 136 5.34 19.50 4.43
N GLN A 137 6.08 18.63 5.14
CA GLN A 137 5.54 17.80 6.20
C GLN A 137 5.38 18.57 7.51
N GLU A 138 4.52 18.06 8.40
CA GLU A 138 4.26 18.68 9.71
C GLU A 138 5.55 18.81 10.56
N SER A 139 5.59 19.84 11.40
CA SER A 139 6.80 20.26 12.12
C SER A 139 7.40 19.18 13.03
N TYR A 140 6.55 18.33 13.62
CA TYR A 140 6.97 17.29 14.54
C TYR A 140 7.73 16.13 13.86
N TYR A 141 7.58 15.95 12.54
CA TYR A 141 8.33 14.95 11.78
C TYR A 141 9.64 15.46 11.20
N GLN A 142 9.91 16.78 11.26
CA GLN A 142 11.07 17.38 10.58
C GLN A 142 12.41 16.86 11.11
N ALA A 143 12.51 16.54 12.40
CA ALA A 143 13.71 15.93 12.97
C ALA A 143 13.97 14.54 12.37
N ASP A 144 12.93 13.71 12.24
CA ASP A 144 13.04 12.37 11.66
C ASP A 144 13.35 12.43 10.16
N ILE A 145 12.77 13.40 9.45
CA ILE A 145 13.06 13.64 8.03
C ILE A 145 14.52 14.03 7.82
N GLN A 146 15.09 14.87 8.69
CA GLN A 146 16.51 15.21 8.64
C GLN A 146 17.39 13.98 8.89
N ASN A 147 17.02 13.12 9.84
CA ASN A 147 17.74 11.87 10.09
C ASN A 147 17.64 10.92 8.87
N LEU A 148 16.46 10.82 8.26
CA LEU A 148 16.22 10.05 7.02
C LEU A 148 17.05 10.57 5.84
N ALA A 149 17.18 11.89 5.69
CA ALA A 149 17.91 12.51 4.59
C ALA A 149 19.42 12.25 4.61
N VAL A 150 19.99 11.84 5.75
CA VAL A 150 21.41 11.44 5.84
C VAL A 150 21.63 10.09 5.15
N ILE A 151 20.64 9.20 5.18
CA ILE A 151 20.75 7.87 4.56
C ILE A 151 20.53 8.00 3.05
N THR A 152 21.61 7.95 2.29
CA THR A 152 21.51 8.08 0.82
C THR A 152 21.72 6.75 0.12
N LYS A 153 22.48 5.84 0.75
CA LYS A 153 22.88 4.58 0.14
C LYS A 153 22.09 3.40 0.71
N LYS A 154 21.95 2.36 -0.12
CA LYS A 154 21.33 1.09 0.30
C LYS A 154 22.10 0.39 1.43
N GLU A 155 23.43 0.51 1.46
CA GLU A 155 24.28 -0.13 2.49
C GLU A 155 24.00 0.46 3.88
N GLU A 156 23.87 1.79 3.95
CA GLU A 156 23.51 2.53 5.16
C GLU A 156 22.10 2.20 5.66
N LEU A 157 21.28 1.59 4.80
CA LEU A 157 19.90 1.26 5.08
C LEU A 157 19.75 0.05 6.01
N GLU A 158 20.69 -0.88 5.94
CA GLU A 158 20.70 -2.09 6.79
C GLU A 158 21.31 -1.81 8.16
N ASP A 159 22.25 -0.87 8.24
CA ASP A 159 22.96 -0.52 9.47
C ASP A 159 22.15 0.41 10.39
N ASN A 160 21.15 1.13 9.86
CA ASN A 160 20.40 2.10 10.63
C ASN A 160 19.17 1.49 11.31
N ALA A 161 19.20 1.45 12.65
CA ALA A 161 18.11 0.97 13.49
C ALA A 161 16.76 1.67 13.22
N LEU A 162 16.77 2.94 12.78
CA LEU A 162 15.53 3.67 12.46
C LEU A 162 14.81 3.04 11.27
N ILE A 163 15.55 2.62 10.26
CA ILE A 163 14.97 2.05 9.04
C ILE A 163 14.53 0.62 9.26
N SER A 164 15.30 -0.14 10.06
CA SER A 164 14.86 -1.44 10.55
C SER A 164 13.51 -1.31 11.27
N SER A 165 13.34 -0.27 12.10
CA SER A 165 12.07 0.02 12.77
C SER A 165 10.94 0.29 11.77
N TYR A 166 11.15 1.15 10.76
CA TYR A 166 10.15 1.44 9.72
C TYR A 166 9.80 0.25 8.83
N LYS A 167 10.71 -0.71 8.63
CA LYS A 167 10.44 -1.94 7.88
C LYS A 167 9.76 -3.01 8.72
N SER A 168 10.09 -3.07 10.01
CA SER A 168 9.57 -4.11 10.92
C SER A 168 8.19 -3.77 11.49
N ASN A 169 7.85 -2.49 11.56
CA ASN A 169 6.61 -2.01 12.16
C ASN A 169 5.76 -1.29 11.11
N GLU A 170 4.48 -1.61 11.07
CA GLU A 170 3.50 -0.94 10.22
C GLU A 170 3.12 0.42 10.81
N PHE A 171 3.00 1.46 9.97
CA PHE A 171 2.53 2.76 10.43
C PHE A 171 1.07 2.69 10.84
N VAL A 172 0.79 3.01 12.09
CA VAL A 172 -0.58 3.02 12.61
C VAL A 172 -1.23 4.35 12.29
N VAL A 173 -2.21 4.30 11.39
CA VAL A 173 -3.03 5.47 11.01
C VAL A 173 -4.46 5.22 11.43
N ARG A 174 -4.96 6.06 12.34
CA ARG A 174 -6.35 5.98 12.78
C ARG A 174 -7.24 6.87 11.92
N MET A 175 -8.35 6.32 11.44
CA MET A 175 -9.31 7.11 10.64
C MET A 175 -10.72 6.54 10.69
N SER A 176 -11.68 7.38 10.34
CA SER A 176 -13.09 7.00 10.19
C SER A 176 -13.29 6.06 9.00
N ARG A 177 -14.31 5.18 9.10
CA ARG A 177 -14.67 4.23 8.04
C ARG A 177 -14.96 4.91 6.69
N ASP A 178 -15.59 6.07 6.73
CA ASP A 178 -15.94 6.84 5.52
C ASP A 178 -14.70 7.41 4.84
N THR A 179 -13.76 7.93 5.62
CA THR A 179 -12.48 8.44 5.12
C THR A 179 -11.65 7.35 4.46
N LEU A 180 -11.55 6.17 5.10
CA LEU A 180 -10.84 5.03 4.52
C LEU A 180 -11.48 4.57 3.20
N SER A 181 -12.82 4.54 3.15
CA SER A 181 -13.56 4.16 1.94
C SER A 181 -13.32 5.14 0.80
N LEU A 182 -13.27 6.44 1.13
CA LEU A 182 -12.98 7.52 0.18
C LEU A 182 -11.54 7.39 -0.37
N LEU A 183 -10.55 7.14 0.49
CA LEU A 183 -9.16 6.90 0.09
C LEU A 183 -9.06 5.67 -0.83
N LYS A 184 -9.63 4.54 -0.44
CA LYS A 184 -9.59 3.29 -1.23
C LYS A 184 -10.22 3.46 -2.61
N ARG A 185 -11.31 4.22 -2.72
CA ARG A 185 -11.94 4.53 -4.01
C ARG A 185 -10.99 5.32 -4.91
N HIS A 186 -10.38 6.39 -4.38
CA HIS A 186 -9.45 7.22 -5.16
C HIS A 186 -8.23 6.42 -5.65
N LEU A 187 -7.64 5.59 -4.78
CA LEU A 187 -6.49 4.74 -5.13
C LEU A 187 -6.82 3.77 -6.27
N LYS A 188 -8.02 3.17 -6.25
CA LYS A 188 -8.47 2.24 -7.29
C LYS A 188 -8.75 2.93 -8.63
N GLU A 189 -9.38 4.11 -8.60
CA GLU A 189 -9.75 4.86 -9.82
C GLU A 189 -8.52 5.33 -10.62
N LYS A 190 -7.45 5.74 -9.93
CA LYS A 190 -6.23 6.25 -10.58
C LYS A 190 -5.29 5.14 -11.09
N LYS A 191 -5.60 3.87 -10.85
CA LYS A 191 -4.76 2.70 -11.20
C LYS A 191 -3.31 2.84 -10.71
N GLN A 192 -3.15 3.45 -9.54
CA GLN A 192 -1.83 3.78 -9.01
C GLN A 192 -1.34 2.61 -8.16
N THR A 193 -0.92 1.55 -8.83
CA THR A 193 -0.57 0.26 -8.22
C THR A 193 0.52 0.41 -7.16
N VAL A 194 1.60 1.13 -7.47
CA VAL A 194 2.70 1.42 -6.53
C VAL A 194 2.19 2.03 -5.22
N LEU A 195 1.31 3.04 -5.30
CA LEU A 195 0.80 3.68 -4.09
C LEU A 195 -0.16 2.75 -3.33
N LEU A 196 -0.96 1.97 -4.04
CA LEU A 196 -1.89 1.01 -3.44
C LEU A 196 -1.12 -0.09 -2.71
N ASP A 197 -0.06 -0.61 -3.29
CA ASP A 197 0.80 -1.65 -2.71
C ASP A 197 1.47 -1.11 -1.43
N ILE A 198 2.08 0.09 -1.50
CA ILE A 198 2.69 0.74 -0.33
C ILE A 198 1.67 0.93 0.81
N VAL A 199 0.47 1.43 0.48
CA VAL A 199 -0.59 1.68 1.47
C VAL A 199 -1.15 0.39 2.06
N GLN A 200 -1.15 -0.72 1.32
CA GLN A 200 -1.68 -2.00 1.82
C GLN A 200 -0.66 -2.78 2.62
N GLU A 201 0.62 -2.72 2.25
CA GLU A 201 1.68 -3.50 2.90
C GLU A 201 2.32 -2.80 4.10
N ASN A 202 2.32 -1.46 4.12
CA ASN A 202 3.10 -0.71 5.12
C ASN A 202 2.26 0.11 6.11
N LEU A 203 0.95 0.25 5.87
CA LEU A 203 0.06 1.03 6.73
C LEU A 203 -0.98 0.12 7.40
N PHE A 204 -1.04 0.24 8.72
CA PHE A 204 -2.09 -0.35 9.53
C PHE A 204 -3.18 0.69 9.84
N PHE A 205 -4.41 0.42 9.39
CA PHE A 205 -5.54 1.32 9.60
C PHE A 205 -6.36 0.92 10.84
N ASP A 206 -6.30 1.73 11.91
CA ASP A 206 -7.23 1.61 13.05
C ASP A 206 -8.55 2.33 12.72
N VAL A 207 -9.53 1.55 12.25
CA VAL A 207 -10.82 2.08 11.79
C VAL A 207 -11.78 2.25 12.95
N TYR A 208 -12.39 3.43 13.05
CA TYR A 208 -13.46 3.69 14.02
C TYR A 208 -14.74 4.17 13.34
N GLU A 209 -15.86 3.97 14.03
CA GLU A 209 -17.18 4.45 13.62
C GLU A 209 -17.45 5.85 14.21
N GLY A 210 -17.81 6.81 13.36
CA GLY A 210 -18.12 8.17 13.77
C GLY A 210 -17.61 9.23 12.80
N ILE A 211 -17.77 10.49 13.20
CA ILE A 211 -17.31 11.66 12.45
C ILE A 211 -15.77 11.69 12.46
N ALA A 212 -15.19 12.15 11.35
CA ALA A 212 -13.75 12.34 11.23
C ALA A 212 -13.20 13.31 12.29
N ARG A 213 -11.98 13.05 12.77
CA ARG A 213 -11.32 13.86 13.80
C ARG A 213 -10.89 15.23 13.27
N ASN A 214 -10.94 16.22 14.16
CA ASN A 214 -10.40 17.56 13.88
C ASN A 214 -8.88 17.60 14.06
N LYS A 215 -8.21 18.59 13.46
CA LYS A 215 -6.74 18.78 13.57
C LYS A 215 -6.23 18.70 15.01
N GLN A 216 -6.87 19.44 15.94
CA GLN A 216 -6.48 19.45 17.35
C GLN A 216 -6.52 18.07 18.02
N GLN A 217 -7.47 17.21 17.63
CA GLN A 217 -7.59 15.86 18.19
C GLN A 217 -6.52 14.93 17.63
N ILE A 218 -6.07 15.17 16.40
CA ILE A 218 -4.97 14.43 15.77
C ILE A 218 -3.66 14.87 16.39
N ASP A 219 -3.41 16.18 16.48
CA ASP A 219 -2.18 16.75 17.04
C ASP A 219 -1.95 16.32 18.51
N ALA A 220 -3.02 16.07 19.28
CA ALA A 220 -2.93 15.58 20.65
C ALA A 220 -2.46 14.12 20.79
N VAL A 221 -2.57 13.33 19.71
CA VAL A 221 -2.20 11.90 19.66
C VAL A 221 -0.99 11.66 18.74
N ALA A 222 -0.65 12.65 17.90
CA ALA A 222 0.47 12.62 16.99
C ALA A 222 1.82 12.74 17.71
N GLY A 223 2.91 12.42 16.98
CA GLY A 223 4.29 12.55 17.47
C GLY A 223 4.98 11.22 17.79
N GLY A 224 4.36 10.09 17.50
CA GLY A 224 5.03 8.79 17.47
C GLY A 224 5.80 8.59 16.16
N MET A 225 6.97 7.96 16.23
CA MET A 225 7.80 7.63 15.06
C MET A 225 7.06 6.77 14.03
N ILE A 226 6.16 5.89 14.48
CA ILE A 226 5.42 4.92 13.64
C ILE A 226 3.92 5.30 13.58
N GLY A 227 3.59 6.57 13.82
CA GLY A 227 2.21 7.05 13.83
C GLY A 227 1.58 7.03 15.22
N GLU A 228 0.27 6.77 15.28
CA GLU A 228 -0.52 6.90 16.50
C GLU A 228 -0.44 5.67 17.40
N GLY A 229 -0.38 5.87 18.72
CA GLY A 229 -0.46 4.76 19.68
C GLY A 229 -1.81 4.04 19.59
N THR A 230 -1.81 2.71 19.60
CA THR A 230 -3.06 1.95 19.53
C THR A 230 -3.87 2.16 20.81
N ARG A 231 -5.19 1.92 20.74
CA ARG A 231 -6.05 1.97 21.94
C ARG A 231 -5.63 1.00 23.03
N GLN A 232 -4.83 -0.01 22.69
CA GLN A 232 -4.36 -1.02 23.64
C GLN A 232 -3.16 -0.52 24.44
N ASP A 233 -2.33 0.34 23.85
CA ASP A 233 -1.14 0.92 24.47
C ASP A 233 -1.52 1.94 25.56
N ASN A 234 -2.64 2.65 25.36
CA ASN A 234 -3.16 3.64 26.32
C ASN A 234 -4.00 3.02 27.46
N LYS A 235 -3.94 1.70 27.69
CA LYS A 235 -4.65 1.03 28.80
C LYS A 235 -3.93 1.08 30.14
N SER A 236 -2.70 1.60 30.18
CA SER A 236 -1.96 1.70 31.44
C SER A 236 -2.73 2.60 32.42
N ARG A 237 -2.95 2.10 33.63
CA ARG A 237 -3.67 2.86 34.67
C ARG A 237 -2.78 4.01 35.11
N VAL A 238 -3.18 5.24 34.77
CA VAL A 238 -2.59 6.44 35.35
C VAL A 238 -3.05 6.53 36.81
N TYR A 239 -2.21 6.05 37.73
CA TYR A 239 -2.42 6.25 39.15
C TYR A 239 -2.15 7.73 39.44
N TYR A 240 -3.20 8.53 39.50
CA TYR A 240 -3.09 9.88 40.07
C TYR A 240 -2.62 9.73 41.51
N GLY A 241 -1.40 10.21 41.77
CA GLY A 241 -0.81 10.18 43.11
C GLY A 241 -1.69 10.96 44.07
N LEU A 242 -2.44 10.26 44.91
CA LEU A 242 -2.82 10.81 46.20
C LEU A 242 -1.51 10.89 46.99
N LEU A 243 -0.96 12.10 47.09
CA LEU A 243 0.07 12.42 48.07
C LEU A 243 -0.47 11.98 49.44
N LYS A 244 0.27 11.08 50.08
CA LYS A 244 -0.05 10.53 51.39
C LYS A 244 0.45 11.47 52.48
#